data_AF-A0A6J5YJI0-F1
#
_entry.id   AF-A0A6J5YJI0-F1
#
_cell.length_a   1.000
_cell.length_b   1.000
_cell.length_c   1.000
_cell.angle_alpha   90.00
_cell.angle_beta   90.00
_cell.angle_gamma   90.00
#
_symmetry.space_group_name_H-M   'P 1'
#
loop_
_entity.id
_entity.type
_entity.pdbx_description
1 polymer ?
#
loop_
_entity_poly.entity_id
_entity_poly.type
_entity_poly.pdbx_seq_one_letter_code
_entity_poly.pdbx_strand_id
1 'polypeptide(L)'
;MTEVPEHLLKRSKDRRSSLSGEAPSSDAPAAAAPAAEPGTAVAATASTAAAKVAAATPAVAAEPAFVPPYVEAALKRKKIPVWAMPVLAFLPVWVFIYIGGLSPASDGKPTQLAEGQAIFGAQCAGCHGSAGGGGVGRPMNEGNLLKTFPDILGQLEFVWLGSNGLGPAGTPYGDPAREGGQHTTLSYNGNPMPAFNKSLKPEQLLAVVRYEREVLSGEKVDPTRIDAKAQLTYGNGSPYLDAEGQLITPEGEPLFDAEGKLTIEPNWTMPVGSN
;
A
#
# COMPACT_ATOMS: atom_id res chain seq x y z
N MET A 1 22.33 -27.09 16.86
CA MET A 1 21.32 -27.02 17.94
C MET A 1 21.37 -25.62 18.52
N THR A 2 20.32 -24.83 18.31
CA THR A 2 20.25 -23.45 18.82
C THR A 2 19.41 -23.44 20.07
N GLU A 3 20.08 -23.44 21.22
CA GLU A 3 19.44 -23.36 22.53
C GLU A 3 18.84 -21.97 22.71
N VAL A 4 17.53 -21.92 22.96
CA VAL A 4 16.82 -20.67 23.23
C VAL A 4 17.28 -20.16 24.59
N PRO A 5 17.79 -18.92 24.69
CA PRO A 5 18.27 -18.39 25.97
C PRO A 5 17.15 -18.35 27.02
N GLU A 6 17.38 -19.01 28.17
CA GLU A 6 16.46 -19.14 29.33
C GLU A 6 15.78 -17.83 29.76
N HIS A 7 16.49 -16.70 29.64
CA HIS A 7 15.95 -15.38 30.01
C HIS A 7 14.75 -14.94 29.15
N LEU A 8 14.64 -15.40 27.90
CA LEU A 8 13.51 -15.11 27.02
C LEU A 8 12.26 -15.89 27.45
N LEU A 9 12.43 -17.13 27.90
CA LEU A 9 11.35 -17.95 28.44
C LEU A 9 10.83 -17.35 29.75
N LYS A 10 11.74 -16.88 30.62
CA LYS A 10 11.39 -16.22 31.88
C LYS A 10 10.58 -14.93 31.65
N ARG A 11 11.04 -14.07 30.74
CA ARG A 11 10.35 -12.82 30.36
C ARG A 11 8.98 -13.08 29.74
N SER A 12 8.81 -14.18 28.99
CA SER A 12 7.51 -14.57 28.42
C SER A 12 6.53 -15.05 29.49
N LYS A 13 7.01 -15.77 30.51
CA LYS A 13 6.20 -16.21 31.65
C LYS A 13 5.76 -15.02 32.49
N ASP A 14 6.68 -14.12 32.82
CA ASP A 14 6.39 -12.93 33.64
C ASP A 14 5.35 -12.02 32.96
N ARG A 15 5.44 -11.87 31.63
CA ARG A 15 4.48 -11.09 30.84
C ARG A 15 3.11 -11.75 30.78
N ARG A 16 3.06 -13.10 30.72
CA ARG A 16 1.82 -13.86 30.75
C ARG A 16 1.14 -13.77 32.13
N SER A 17 1.90 -13.87 33.21
CA SER A 17 1.38 -13.69 34.57
C SER A 17 0.93 -12.26 34.87
N SER A 18 1.59 -11.25 34.30
CA SER A 18 1.14 -9.85 34.45
C SER A 18 -0.17 -9.55 33.71
N LEU A 19 -0.48 -10.31 32.65
CA LEU A 19 -1.69 -10.13 31.84
C LEU A 19 -2.89 -10.92 32.38
N SER A 20 -2.67 -11.95 33.19
CA SER A 20 -3.73 -12.78 33.76
C SER A 20 -4.17 -12.37 35.16
N GLY A 21 -3.52 -11.37 35.79
CA GLY A 21 -4.00 -10.73 37.02
C GLY A 21 -4.27 -11.69 38.19
N GLU A 22 -3.35 -12.61 38.48
CA GLU A 22 -3.50 -13.58 39.58
C GLU A 22 -2.29 -13.55 40.53
N ALA A 23 -2.57 -13.42 41.84
CA ALA A 23 -1.59 -13.48 42.92
C ALA A 23 -1.20 -14.94 43.26
N PRO A 24 -0.04 -15.22 43.88
CA PRO A 24 0.52 -16.58 43.91
C PRO A 24 -0.19 -17.43 44.97
N SER A 25 -0.57 -18.65 44.61
CA SER A 25 -1.11 -19.66 45.52
C SER A 25 -0.18 -20.88 45.58
N SER A 26 0.09 -21.31 46.82
CA SER A 26 0.84 -22.49 47.22
C SER A 26 0.02 -23.79 47.12
N ASP A 27 0.75 -24.90 47.06
CA ASP A 27 0.37 -26.29 46.79
C ASP A 27 -0.81 -26.93 47.58
N ALA A 28 -1.73 -27.58 46.81
CA ALA A 28 -2.23 -28.99 46.87
C ALA A 28 -2.92 -29.61 48.13
N PRO A 29 -3.68 -30.75 48.03
CA PRO A 29 -4.51 -31.31 46.93
C PRO A 29 -5.84 -32.05 47.33
N ALA A 30 -6.56 -32.48 46.27
CA ALA A 30 -7.25 -33.77 46.03
C ALA A 30 -8.72 -34.04 46.46
N ALA A 31 -9.55 -34.33 45.43
CA ALA A 31 -10.42 -35.53 45.21
C ALA A 31 -11.71 -35.11 44.49
N ALA A 32 -12.44 -35.90 43.68
CA ALA A 32 -12.25 -37.09 42.85
C ALA A 32 -13.52 -37.14 41.95
N ALA A 33 -13.38 -37.60 40.71
CA ALA A 33 -14.47 -37.82 39.72
C ALA A 33 -15.32 -39.09 40.08
N PRO A 34 -16.27 -39.64 39.26
CA PRO A 34 -16.71 -39.27 37.90
C PRO A 34 -18.23 -39.47 37.55
N ALA A 35 -18.54 -39.04 36.31
CA ALA A 35 -19.49 -39.47 35.26
C ALA A 35 -20.57 -40.57 35.51
N ALA A 36 -21.78 -40.36 34.96
CA ALA A 36 -22.26 -40.89 33.65
C ALA A 36 -23.80 -40.76 33.49
N GLU A 37 -24.23 -40.54 32.24
CA GLU A 37 -25.61 -40.34 31.73
C GLU A 37 -26.44 -41.66 31.64
N PRO A 38 -27.51 -41.82 30.82
CA PRO A 38 -28.56 -40.94 30.26
C PRO A 38 -29.99 -41.54 30.45
N GLY A 39 -31.06 -40.88 29.98
CA GLY A 39 -32.40 -41.49 29.96
C GLY A 39 -33.49 -40.71 29.20
N THR A 40 -33.83 -41.21 28.01
CA THR A 40 -34.97 -40.83 27.14
C THR A 40 -36.33 -41.30 27.66
N ALA A 41 -37.43 -40.57 27.37
CA ALA A 41 -38.71 -41.14 26.86
C ALA A 41 -39.84 -40.09 26.61
N VAL A 42 -40.17 -39.90 25.33
CA VAL A 42 -41.49 -39.99 24.65
C VAL A 42 -42.83 -39.56 25.32
N ALA A 43 -43.47 -38.57 24.67
CA ALA A 43 -44.89 -38.33 24.30
C ALA A 43 -46.06 -38.38 25.31
N ALA A 44 -46.90 -37.33 25.24
CA ALA A 44 -48.37 -37.36 25.42
C ALA A 44 -48.98 -36.12 24.72
N THR A 45 -49.49 -36.28 23.50
CA THR A 45 -50.93 -36.30 23.13
C THR A 45 -51.70 -35.00 23.36
N ALA A 46 -52.18 -34.47 22.23
CA ALA A 46 -53.18 -33.42 22.15
C ALA A 46 -54.49 -33.87 22.82
N SER A 47 -55.04 -33.01 23.67
CA SER A 47 -56.41 -33.12 24.16
C SER A 47 -57.20 -31.92 23.66
N THR A 48 -58.16 -32.21 22.79
CA THR A 48 -59.20 -31.32 22.30
C THR A 48 -60.19 -31.03 23.43
N ALA A 49 -60.15 -29.82 23.97
CA ALA A 49 -61.24 -29.28 24.78
C ALA A 49 -62.07 -28.32 23.91
N ALA A 50 -63.26 -28.76 23.54
CA ALA A 50 -64.26 -27.97 22.83
C ALA A 50 -64.63 -26.73 23.66
N ALA A 51 -64.18 -25.56 23.20
CA ALA A 51 -64.65 -24.29 23.72
C ALA A 51 -66.06 -24.03 23.15
N LYS A 52 -67.02 -24.02 24.07
CA LYS A 52 -68.42 -23.64 23.91
C LYS A 52 -68.55 -22.41 23.01
N VAL A 53 -69.26 -22.57 21.90
CA VAL A 53 -69.70 -21.48 21.02
C VAL A 53 -70.59 -20.57 21.85
N ALA A 54 -70.03 -19.45 22.32
CA ALA A 54 -70.81 -18.33 22.80
C ALA A 54 -71.53 -17.74 21.58
N ALA A 55 -72.86 -17.65 21.68
CA ALA A 55 -73.70 -17.07 20.65
C ALA A 55 -73.17 -15.68 20.27
N ALA A 56 -72.89 -15.51 18.98
CA ALA A 56 -72.57 -14.22 18.40
C ALA A 56 -73.77 -13.28 18.60
N THR A 57 -73.59 -12.24 19.41
CA THR A 57 -74.39 -11.02 19.30
C THR A 57 -74.32 -10.55 17.85
N PRO A 58 -75.44 -10.30 17.16
CA PRO A 58 -75.38 -9.79 15.80
C PRO A 58 -74.58 -8.50 15.78
N ALA A 59 -73.51 -8.50 14.99
CA ALA A 59 -72.70 -7.32 14.74
C ALA A 59 -73.62 -6.26 14.13
N VAL A 60 -73.89 -5.20 14.88
CA VAL A 60 -74.39 -3.95 14.31
C VAL A 60 -73.31 -3.52 13.31
N ALA A 61 -73.64 -3.53 12.03
CA ALA A 61 -72.80 -2.92 11.01
C ALA A 61 -72.64 -1.44 11.42
N ALA A 62 -71.43 -1.06 11.82
CA ALA A 62 -71.10 0.34 12.01
C ALA A 62 -71.33 1.04 10.66
N GLU A 63 -72.21 2.05 10.66
CA GLU A 63 -72.34 2.98 9.54
C GLU A 63 -70.94 3.43 9.09
N PRO A 64 -70.68 3.53 7.78
CA PRO A 64 -69.43 4.10 7.31
C PRO A 64 -69.37 5.54 7.81
N ALA A 65 -68.49 5.78 8.80
CA ALA A 65 -68.30 7.11 9.34
C ALA A 65 -68.00 8.08 8.20
N PHE A 66 -68.80 9.13 8.08
CA PHE A 66 -68.57 10.22 7.15
C PHE A 66 -67.13 10.72 7.34
N VAL A 67 -66.27 10.47 6.34
CA VAL A 67 -64.92 11.00 6.32
C VAL A 67 -65.03 12.41 5.76
N PRO A 68 -64.76 13.46 6.55
CA PRO A 68 -64.86 14.81 6.03
C PRO A 68 -63.81 15.03 4.93
N PRO A 69 -64.12 15.80 3.86
CA PRO A 69 -63.21 15.99 2.72
C PRO A 69 -61.83 16.53 3.10
N TYR A 70 -61.73 17.27 4.21
CA TYR A 70 -60.46 17.81 4.73
C TYR A 70 -59.55 16.74 5.37
N VAL A 71 -60.06 15.54 5.66
CA VAL A 71 -59.30 14.43 6.28
C VAL A 71 -58.92 13.35 5.27
N GLU A 72 -59.58 13.29 4.11
CA GLU A 72 -59.29 12.27 3.08
C GLU A 72 -57.83 12.28 2.61
N ALA A 73 -57.27 13.48 2.43
CA ALA A 73 -55.87 13.65 2.03
C ALA A 73 -54.89 13.17 3.11
N ALA A 74 -55.27 13.23 4.39
CA ALA A 74 -54.46 12.75 5.49
C ALA A 74 -54.50 11.22 5.61
N LEU A 75 -55.67 10.61 5.36
CA LEU A 75 -55.85 9.15 5.43
C LEU A 75 -55.24 8.41 4.25
N LYS A 76 -55.22 9.02 3.05
CA LYS A 76 -54.62 8.45 1.84
C LYS A 76 -53.09 8.56 1.78
N ARG A 77 -52.44 9.26 2.73
CA ARG A 77 -50.97 9.36 2.77
C ARG A 77 -50.34 8.02 3.12
N LYS A 78 -49.53 7.49 2.21
CA LYS A 78 -48.67 6.33 2.47
C LYS A 78 -47.62 6.72 3.52
N LYS A 79 -47.62 6.03 4.66
CA LYS A 79 -46.60 6.22 5.71
C LYS A 79 -45.35 5.45 5.36
N ILE A 80 -44.20 6.04 5.62
CA ILE A 80 -42.92 5.32 5.57
C ILE A 80 -42.96 4.28 6.69
N PRO A 81 -42.70 2.99 6.40
CA PRO A 81 -42.70 1.98 7.43
C PRO A 81 -41.53 2.24 8.39
N VAL A 82 -41.74 1.98 9.68
CA VAL A 82 -40.78 2.35 10.75
C VAL A 82 -39.40 1.72 10.53
N TRP A 83 -39.31 0.58 9.83
CA TRP A 83 -38.05 -0.08 9.47
C TRP A 83 -37.24 0.66 8.39
N ALA A 84 -37.85 1.50 7.57
CA ALA A 84 -37.16 2.16 6.46
C ALA A 84 -36.24 3.30 6.93
N MET A 85 -36.56 3.95 8.06
CA MET A 85 -35.70 4.99 8.65
C MET A 85 -34.32 4.47 9.08
N PRO A 86 -34.20 3.38 9.86
CA PRO A 86 -32.88 2.84 10.21
C PRO A 86 -32.13 2.28 8.99
N VAL A 87 -32.81 1.69 8.00
CA VAL A 87 -32.16 1.20 6.77
C VAL A 87 -31.57 2.34 5.94
N LEU A 88 -32.32 3.43 5.75
CA LEU A 88 -31.83 4.61 5.03
C LEU A 88 -30.68 5.30 5.78
N ALA A 89 -30.70 5.30 7.11
CA ALA A 89 -29.59 5.80 7.92
C ALA A 89 -28.34 4.90 7.86
N PHE A 90 -28.53 3.58 7.72
CA PHE A 90 -27.43 2.61 7.68
C PHE A 90 -26.76 2.51 6.30
N LEU A 91 -27.49 2.77 5.21
CA LEU A 91 -26.97 2.74 3.84
C LEU A 91 -25.68 3.56 3.62
N PRO A 92 -25.59 4.85 4.01
CA PRO A 92 -24.35 5.61 3.83
C PRO A 92 -23.18 5.00 4.62
N VAL A 93 -23.42 4.53 5.85
CA VAL A 93 -22.40 3.88 6.69
C VAL A 93 -21.92 2.58 6.04
N TRP A 94 -22.84 1.75 5.54
CA TRP A 94 -22.51 0.54 4.81
C TRP A 94 -21.73 0.84 3.54
N VAL A 95 -22.08 1.90 2.79
CA VAL A 95 -21.34 2.33 1.60
C VAL A 95 -19.90 2.70 1.94
N PHE A 96 -19.65 3.47 3.00
CA PHE A 96 -18.28 3.78 3.44
C PHE A 96 -17.49 2.53 3.83
N ILE A 97 -18.10 1.60 4.56
CA ILE A 97 -17.47 0.33 4.95
C ILE A 97 -17.18 -0.55 3.73
N TYR A 98 -18.14 -0.65 2.80
CA TYR A 98 -18.03 -1.46 1.59
C TYR A 98 -16.94 -0.92 0.66
N ILE A 99 -16.87 0.40 0.43
CA ILE A 99 -15.81 1.03 -0.35
C ILE A 99 -14.44 0.80 0.31
N GLY A 100 -14.35 0.94 1.65
CA GLY A 100 -13.11 0.65 2.38
C GLY A 100 -12.67 -0.81 2.26
N GLY A 101 -13.62 -1.76 2.34
CA GLY A 101 -13.36 -3.20 2.27
C GLY A 101 -13.02 -3.74 0.88
N LEU A 102 -13.31 -2.98 -0.18
CA LEU A 102 -12.91 -3.30 -1.55
C LEU A 102 -11.49 -2.80 -1.91
N SER A 103 -10.83 -2.08 -1.00
CA SER A 103 -9.44 -1.67 -1.23
C SER A 103 -8.55 -2.92 -1.24
N PRO A 104 -7.66 -3.10 -2.23
CA PRO A 104 -6.74 -4.22 -2.25
C PRO A 104 -5.90 -4.20 -0.97
N ALA A 105 -5.82 -5.35 -0.30
CA ALA A 105 -4.96 -5.50 0.86
C ALA A 105 -3.50 -5.26 0.43
N SER A 106 -2.73 -4.51 1.22
CA SER A 106 -1.29 -4.38 0.95
C SER A 106 -0.65 -5.76 1.07
N ASP A 107 0.13 -6.18 0.08
CA ASP A 107 0.85 -7.46 0.09
C ASP A 107 2.00 -7.51 1.13
N GLY A 108 2.08 -6.53 2.03
CA GLY A 108 3.14 -6.36 3.02
C GLY A 108 4.51 -6.00 2.44
N LYS A 109 4.63 -5.93 1.11
CA LYS A 109 5.83 -5.49 0.40
C LYS A 109 5.97 -3.97 0.53
N PRO A 110 7.21 -3.45 0.70
CA PRO A 110 7.44 -2.01 0.65
C PRO A 110 7.00 -1.46 -0.72
N THR A 111 6.49 -0.23 -0.73
CA THR A 111 6.26 0.48 -1.99
C THR A 111 7.60 0.73 -2.68
N GLN A 112 7.58 0.94 -4.00
CA GLN A 112 8.81 1.25 -4.76
C GLN A 112 9.58 2.45 -4.17
N LEU A 113 8.87 3.49 -3.69
CA LEU A 113 9.50 4.63 -3.00
C LEU A 113 10.12 4.25 -1.65
N ALA A 114 9.44 3.41 -0.86
CA ALA A 114 9.95 2.98 0.45
C ALA A 114 11.18 2.07 0.30
N GLU A 115 11.18 1.19 -0.71
CA GLU A 115 12.36 0.40 -1.09
C GLU A 115 13.51 1.30 -1.52
N GLY A 116 13.25 2.30 -2.38
CA GLY A 116 14.24 3.27 -2.82
C GLY A 116 14.88 4.03 -1.67
N GLN A 117 14.08 4.48 -0.70
CA GLN A 117 14.58 5.13 0.51
C GLN A 117 15.54 4.25 1.31
N ALA A 118 15.19 2.96 1.49
CA ALA A 118 16.04 2.02 2.22
C ALA A 118 17.38 1.78 1.50
N ILE A 119 17.34 1.62 0.18
CA ILE A 119 18.54 1.44 -0.64
C ILE A 119 19.41 2.69 -0.60
N PHE A 120 18.82 3.87 -0.76
CA PHE A 120 19.54 5.14 -0.71
C PHE A 120 20.31 5.29 0.61
N GLY A 121 19.64 5.01 1.74
CA GLY A 121 20.26 5.06 3.07
C GLY A 121 21.42 4.07 3.22
N ALA A 122 21.32 2.89 2.62
CA ALA A 122 22.34 1.83 2.73
C ALA A 122 23.53 2.03 1.79
N GLN A 123 23.32 2.57 0.59
CA GLN A 123 24.33 2.54 -0.48
C GLN A 123 24.76 3.93 -0.99
N CYS A 124 23.89 4.93 -0.94
CA CYS A 124 24.12 6.24 -1.58
C CYS A 124 24.46 7.34 -0.57
N ALA A 125 23.79 7.33 0.59
CA ALA A 125 23.84 8.38 1.60
C ALA A 125 25.24 8.61 2.18
N GLY A 126 26.12 7.58 2.19
CA GLY A 126 27.49 7.71 2.67
C GLY A 126 28.33 8.72 1.86
N CYS A 127 28.04 8.88 0.57
CA CYS A 127 28.73 9.86 -0.29
C CYS A 127 27.90 11.11 -0.52
N HIS A 128 26.60 10.95 -0.75
CA HIS A 128 25.71 12.04 -1.14
C HIS A 128 24.98 12.71 0.04
N GLY A 129 25.24 12.26 1.27
CA GLY A 129 24.53 12.72 2.47
C GLY A 129 23.14 12.11 2.59
N SER A 130 22.64 12.00 3.82
CA SER A 130 21.34 11.38 4.12
C SER A 130 20.15 12.09 3.47
N ALA A 131 20.29 13.39 3.18
CA ALA A 131 19.28 14.20 2.50
C ALA A 131 19.70 14.58 1.06
N GLY A 132 20.71 13.91 0.49
CA GLY A 132 21.19 14.23 -0.86
C GLY A 132 21.96 15.55 -0.99
N GLY A 133 22.38 16.15 0.13
CA GLY A 133 23.09 17.44 0.17
C GLY A 133 24.54 17.40 -0.33
N GLY A 134 25.05 16.24 -0.71
CA GLY A 134 26.42 16.04 -1.18
C GLY A 134 27.44 15.84 -0.06
N GLY A 135 28.72 15.96 -0.42
CA GLY A 135 29.87 15.73 0.45
C GLY A 135 31.02 15.14 -0.36
N VAL A 136 31.18 13.83 -0.29
CA VAL A 136 32.10 13.10 -1.20
C VAL A 136 31.48 13.02 -2.59
N GLY A 137 30.16 12.81 -2.68
CA GLY A 137 29.39 12.85 -3.91
C GLY A 137 28.82 14.25 -4.17
N ARG A 138 28.43 14.51 -5.42
CA ARG A 138 27.74 15.76 -5.80
C ARG A 138 26.39 15.88 -5.05
N PRO A 139 25.93 17.10 -4.73
CA PRO A 139 24.57 17.30 -4.25
C PRO A 139 23.57 16.88 -5.33
N MET A 140 22.50 16.23 -4.90
CA MET A 140 21.38 15.79 -5.73
C MET A 140 20.05 16.42 -5.32
N ASN A 141 20.00 17.02 -4.12
CA ASN A 141 18.84 17.74 -3.63
C ASN A 141 18.63 19.09 -4.35
N GLU A 142 17.53 19.77 -4.02
CA GLU A 142 17.23 21.12 -4.52
C GLU A 142 17.19 21.22 -6.05
N GLY A 143 16.76 20.15 -6.73
CA GLY A 143 16.69 20.10 -8.20
C GLY A 143 18.02 19.84 -8.90
N ASN A 144 19.16 19.74 -8.19
CA ASN A 144 20.47 19.54 -8.82
C ASN A 144 20.55 18.25 -9.64
N LEU A 145 19.89 17.19 -9.16
CA LEU A 145 19.79 15.93 -9.89
C LEU A 145 19.00 16.11 -11.19
N LEU A 146 17.84 16.76 -11.12
CA LEU A 146 16.97 16.96 -12.30
C LEU A 146 17.58 17.89 -13.34
N LYS A 147 18.39 18.87 -12.92
CA LYS A 147 19.21 19.67 -13.86
C LYS A 147 20.26 18.83 -14.58
N THR A 148 20.75 17.76 -13.94
CA THR A 148 21.76 16.87 -14.52
C THR A 148 21.12 15.79 -15.37
N PHE A 149 20.00 15.23 -14.92
CA PHE A 149 19.27 14.17 -15.60
C PHE A 149 17.78 14.56 -15.70
N PRO A 150 17.41 15.40 -16.69
CA PRO A 150 16.01 15.72 -16.96
C PRO A 150 15.19 14.46 -17.22
N ASP A 151 15.77 13.52 -17.98
CA ASP A 151 15.22 12.19 -18.18
C ASP A 151 15.78 11.18 -17.14
N ILE A 152 14.88 10.37 -16.59
CA ILE A 152 15.20 9.26 -15.69
C ILE A 152 16.14 8.24 -16.35
N LEU A 153 16.04 8.00 -17.66
CA LEU A 153 16.86 7.02 -18.37
C LEU A 153 18.35 7.32 -18.22
N GLY A 154 18.72 8.60 -18.37
CA GLY A 154 20.10 9.04 -18.20
C GLY A 154 20.64 8.82 -16.78
N GLN A 155 19.78 8.97 -15.76
CA GLN A 155 20.16 8.68 -14.39
C GLN A 155 20.30 7.18 -14.14
N LEU A 156 19.37 6.36 -14.67
CA LEU A 156 19.43 4.90 -14.57
C LEU A 156 20.77 4.39 -15.12
N GLU A 157 21.17 4.84 -16.31
CA GLU A 157 22.45 4.49 -16.91
C GLU A 157 23.65 4.93 -16.05
N PHE A 158 23.65 6.18 -15.59
CA PHE A 158 24.74 6.71 -14.77
C PHE A 158 24.94 5.93 -13.47
N VAL A 159 23.84 5.59 -12.77
CA VAL A 159 23.91 4.80 -11.54
C VAL A 159 24.32 3.35 -11.85
N TRP A 160 23.81 2.78 -12.94
CA TRP A 160 24.11 1.40 -13.33
C TRP A 160 25.60 1.20 -13.65
N LEU A 161 26.15 2.08 -14.50
CA LEU A 161 27.53 2.00 -14.99
C LEU A 161 28.54 2.69 -14.07
N GLY A 162 28.10 3.61 -13.23
CA GLY A 162 28.97 4.53 -12.51
C GLY A 162 29.74 5.46 -13.46
N SER A 163 30.53 6.36 -12.90
CA SER A 163 31.26 7.34 -13.72
C SER A 163 32.35 6.68 -14.59
N ASN A 164 32.97 5.60 -14.12
CA ASN A 164 34.02 4.92 -14.87
C ASN A 164 33.47 4.04 -16.00
N GLY A 165 32.24 3.54 -15.87
CA GLY A 165 31.59 2.76 -16.92
C GLY A 165 31.21 3.62 -18.12
N LEU A 166 30.99 4.93 -17.93
CA LEU A 166 30.72 5.85 -19.02
C LEU A 166 31.95 6.19 -19.87
N GLY A 167 33.15 6.18 -19.29
CA GLY A 167 34.39 6.43 -20.02
C GLY A 167 35.51 7.05 -19.18
N PRO A 168 36.62 7.45 -19.85
CA PRO A 168 37.75 8.09 -19.19
C PRO A 168 37.39 9.45 -18.58
N ALA A 169 38.28 10.01 -17.76
CA ALA A 169 38.12 11.34 -17.18
C ALA A 169 37.80 12.39 -18.25
N GLY A 170 36.79 13.23 -18.01
CA GLY A 170 36.34 14.24 -18.97
C GLY A 170 35.23 13.79 -19.92
N THR A 171 34.82 12.52 -19.92
CA THR A 171 33.65 12.05 -20.69
C THR A 171 32.38 12.79 -20.21
N PRO A 172 31.65 13.48 -21.10
CA PRO A 172 30.40 14.17 -20.73
C PRO A 172 29.28 13.20 -20.36
N TYR A 173 28.44 13.62 -19.42
CA TYR A 173 27.22 12.89 -19.05
C TYR A 173 26.12 13.84 -18.58
N GLY A 174 24.87 13.37 -18.63
CA GLY A 174 23.70 14.19 -18.30
C GLY A 174 23.37 15.21 -19.40
N ASP A 175 22.52 16.16 -19.06
CA ASP A 175 22.02 17.19 -19.99
C ASP A 175 23.15 18.08 -20.56
N PRO A 176 23.36 18.09 -21.89
CA PRO A 176 24.28 19.02 -22.56
C PRO A 176 23.94 20.51 -22.33
N ALA A 177 22.68 20.83 -22.11
CA ALA A 177 22.17 22.18 -21.86
C ALA A 177 22.10 22.55 -20.37
N ARG A 178 22.64 21.70 -19.49
CA ARG A 178 22.60 21.90 -18.03
C ARG A 178 23.12 23.29 -17.64
N GLU A 179 22.34 24.01 -16.84
CA GLU A 179 22.76 25.27 -16.23
C GLU A 179 24.04 25.07 -15.38
N GLY A 180 25.07 25.87 -15.64
CA GLY A 180 26.38 25.69 -15.02
C GLY A 180 27.29 24.66 -15.72
N GLY A 181 26.87 24.17 -16.89
CA GLY A 181 27.64 23.27 -17.74
C GLY A 181 27.30 21.80 -17.52
N GLN A 182 27.41 21.03 -18.61
CA GLN A 182 27.31 19.57 -18.57
C GLN A 182 28.42 19.01 -17.68
N HIS A 183 28.07 18.01 -16.88
CA HIS A 183 29.06 17.34 -16.05
C HIS A 183 29.92 16.40 -16.89
N THR A 184 31.15 16.20 -16.43
CA THR A 184 32.06 15.21 -16.99
C THR A 184 32.58 14.26 -15.92
N THR A 185 32.97 13.04 -16.29
CA THR A 185 33.51 12.04 -15.36
C THR A 185 34.70 12.60 -14.58
N LEU A 186 34.75 12.29 -13.28
CA LEU A 186 35.77 12.75 -12.31
C LEU A 186 35.86 14.28 -12.08
N SER A 187 34.96 15.09 -12.65
CA SER A 187 35.02 16.56 -12.55
C SER A 187 34.65 17.17 -11.21
N TYR A 188 34.16 16.39 -10.24
CA TYR A 188 33.75 16.93 -8.94
C TYR A 188 34.93 17.08 -7.98
N ASN A 189 35.58 15.97 -7.67
CA ASN A 189 36.69 15.90 -6.72
C ASN A 189 37.71 14.80 -7.09
N GLY A 190 37.70 14.35 -8.36
CA GLY A 190 38.57 13.27 -8.83
C GLY A 190 38.16 11.86 -8.40
N ASN A 191 37.19 11.69 -7.49
CA ASN A 191 36.70 10.38 -7.09
C ASN A 191 35.61 9.87 -8.06
N PRO A 192 35.68 8.60 -8.50
CA PRO A 192 34.63 8.01 -9.31
C PRO A 192 33.39 7.68 -8.48
N MET A 193 32.21 7.82 -9.08
CA MET A 193 31.03 7.12 -8.59
C MET A 193 31.12 5.66 -9.03
N PRO A 194 31.04 4.68 -8.10
CA PRO A 194 31.11 3.26 -8.46
C PRO A 194 29.91 2.84 -9.30
N ALA A 195 30.08 1.74 -10.04
CA ALA A 195 28.99 1.08 -10.76
C ALA A 195 28.14 0.25 -9.81
N PHE A 196 26.82 0.23 -10.02
CA PHE A 196 25.89 -0.55 -9.21
C PHE A 196 25.27 -1.75 -9.94
N ASN A 197 25.59 -1.97 -11.22
CA ASN A 197 25.11 -3.11 -12.02
C ASN A 197 25.41 -4.52 -11.46
N LYS A 198 26.34 -4.62 -10.49
CA LYS A 198 26.68 -5.88 -9.80
C LYS A 198 26.09 -5.98 -8.39
N SER A 199 25.59 -4.87 -7.84
CA SER A 199 25.12 -4.79 -6.46
C SER A 199 23.62 -4.50 -6.33
N LEU A 200 23.01 -3.97 -7.39
CA LEU A 200 21.58 -3.68 -7.47
C LEU A 200 20.93 -4.53 -8.54
N LYS A 201 19.72 -5.00 -8.24
CA LYS A 201 18.81 -5.53 -9.25
C LYS A 201 18.12 -4.39 -10.02
N PRO A 202 17.58 -4.62 -11.23
CA PRO A 202 16.94 -3.56 -12.01
C PRO A 202 15.75 -2.89 -11.29
N GLU A 203 14.96 -3.65 -10.53
CA GLU A 203 13.85 -3.12 -9.74
C GLU A 203 14.34 -2.19 -8.61
N GLN A 204 15.46 -2.57 -7.98
CA GLN A 204 16.10 -1.80 -6.92
C GLN A 204 16.72 -0.52 -7.46
N LEU A 205 17.33 -0.59 -8.66
CA LEU A 205 17.83 0.57 -9.38
C LEU A 205 16.69 1.57 -9.64
N LEU A 206 15.56 1.09 -10.19
CA LEU A 206 14.41 1.95 -10.46
C LEU A 206 13.86 2.55 -9.16
N ALA A 207 13.76 1.76 -8.10
CA ALA A 207 13.28 2.20 -6.80
C ALA A 207 14.13 3.34 -6.23
N VAL A 208 15.46 3.17 -6.19
CA VAL A 208 16.36 4.19 -5.63
C VAL A 208 16.38 5.45 -6.50
N VAL A 209 16.43 5.31 -7.83
CA VAL A 209 16.41 6.45 -8.75
C VAL A 209 15.10 7.24 -8.60
N ARG A 210 13.96 6.55 -8.48
CA ARG A 210 12.68 7.21 -8.21
C ARG A 210 12.69 7.98 -6.90
N TYR A 211 13.20 7.38 -5.83
CA TYR A 211 13.32 8.05 -4.53
C TYR A 211 14.21 9.30 -4.60
N GLU A 212 15.39 9.20 -5.24
CA GLU A 212 16.31 10.31 -5.43
C GLU A 212 15.64 11.47 -6.17
N ARG A 213 14.88 11.17 -7.22
CA ARG A 213 14.22 12.18 -8.05
C ARG A 213 13.04 12.83 -7.33
N GLU A 214 12.07 12.04 -6.87
CA GLU A 214 10.83 12.55 -6.28
C GLU A 214 11.06 13.16 -4.89
N VAL A 215 11.82 12.49 -4.04
CA VAL A 215 11.92 12.85 -2.62
C VAL A 215 13.10 13.79 -2.36
N LEU A 216 14.28 13.48 -2.90
CA LEU A 216 15.47 14.32 -2.62
C LEU A 216 15.52 15.53 -3.55
N SER A 217 15.23 15.34 -4.84
CA SER A 217 15.34 16.39 -5.84
C SER A 217 14.02 17.10 -6.17
N GLY A 218 12.88 16.61 -5.66
CA GLY A 218 11.59 17.27 -5.78
C GLY A 218 10.90 17.14 -7.14
N GLU A 219 11.16 16.07 -7.89
CA GLU A 219 10.44 15.79 -9.14
C GLU A 219 8.95 15.65 -8.87
N LYS A 220 8.13 16.37 -9.66
CA LYS A 220 6.68 16.23 -9.63
C LYS A 220 6.27 15.24 -10.71
N VAL A 221 5.97 14.01 -10.29
CA VAL A 221 5.48 12.97 -11.19
C VAL A 221 3.98 13.12 -11.38
N ASP A 222 3.54 13.04 -12.64
CA ASP A 222 2.12 13.02 -12.97
C ASP A 222 1.46 11.79 -12.33
N PRO A 223 0.35 11.94 -11.58
CA PRO A 223 -0.35 10.81 -10.96
C PRO A 223 -0.76 9.70 -11.96
N THR A 224 -0.97 10.02 -13.24
CA THR A 224 -1.26 9.05 -14.29
C THR A 224 -0.09 8.11 -14.60
N ARG A 225 1.13 8.50 -14.20
CA ARG A 225 2.35 7.69 -14.32
C ARG A 225 2.59 6.78 -13.12
N ILE A 226 1.62 6.67 -12.21
CA ILE A 226 1.66 5.77 -11.07
C ILE A 226 0.55 4.76 -11.24
N ASP A 227 0.92 3.48 -11.36
CA ASP A 227 -0.06 2.41 -11.53
C ASP A 227 -0.80 2.08 -10.23
N ALA A 228 -1.76 1.15 -10.30
CA ALA A 228 -2.54 0.72 -9.14
C ALA A 228 -1.70 0.05 -8.03
N LYS A 229 -0.45 -0.35 -8.31
CA LYS A 229 0.50 -0.92 -7.36
C LYS A 229 1.51 0.12 -6.84
N ALA A 230 1.28 1.40 -7.13
CA ALA A 230 2.18 2.50 -6.83
C ALA A 230 3.58 2.36 -7.48
N GLN A 231 3.65 1.70 -8.63
CA GLN A 231 4.86 1.60 -9.45
C GLN A 231 4.89 2.73 -10.48
N LEU A 232 6.09 3.27 -10.73
CA LEU A 232 6.31 4.26 -11.77
C LEU A 232 6.16 3.64 -13.15
N THR A 233 5.50 4.36 -14.06
CA THR A 233 5.33 4.01 -15.47
C THR A 233 5.89 5.12 -16.37
N TYR A 234 6.11 4.76 -17.64
CA TYR A 234 6.41 5.70 -18.71
C TYR A 234 5.24 6.67 -18.92
N GLY A 235 5.47 7.77 -19.64
CA GLY A 235 4.44 8.76 -19.94
C GLY A 235 3.22 8.19 -20.70
N ASN A 236 3.41 7.13 -21.47
CA ASN A 236 2.34 6.42 -22.18
C ASN A 236 1.63 5.35 -21.32
N GLY A 237 2.00 5.20 -20.04
CA GLY A 237 1.46 4.19 -19.13
C GLY A 237 2.13 2.82 -19.20
N SER A 238 3.07 2.59 -20.13
CA SER A 238 3.83 1.33 -20.17
C SER A 238 4.67 1.16 -18.89
N PRO A 239 4.82 -0.07 -18.37
CA PRO A 239 5.63 -0.32 -17.19
C PRO A 239 7.13 -0.18 -17.50
N TYR A 240 7.92 0.24 -16.51
CA TYR A 240 9.39 0.18 -16.60
C TYR A 240 9.95 -1.22 -16.37
N LEU A 241 9.17 -2.11 -15.75
CA LEU A 241 9.61 -3.45 -15.36
C LEU A 241 8.74 -4.51 -16.04
N ASP A 242 9.36 -5.57 -16.54
CA ASP A 242 8.65 -6.76 -16.99
C ASP A 242 8.17 -7.63 -15.79
N ALA A 243 7.60 -8.81 -16.09
CA ALA A 243 7.10 -9.71 -15.06
C ALA A 243 8.23 -10.34 -14.21
N GLU A 244 9.44 -10.39 -14.76
CA GLU A 244 10.66 -10.88 -14.15
C GLU A 244 11.43 -9.78 -13.39
N GLY A 245 10.97 -8.53 -13.47
CA GLY A 245 11.56 -7.37 -12.84
C GLY A 245 12.80 -6.83 -13.56
N GLN A 246 12.97 -7.12 -14.85
CA GLN A 246 13.97 -6.48 -15.69
C GLN A 246 13.46 -5.13 -16.18
N LEU A 247 14.39 -4.18 -16.35
CA LEU A 247 14.07 -2.89 -16.94
C LEU A 247 13.82 -3.05 -18.43
N ILE A 248 12.70 -2.52 -18.89
CA ILE A 248 12.24 -2.60 -20.29
C ILE A 248 11.90 -1.22 -20.84
N THR A 249 11.98 -1.07 -22.16
CA THR A 249 11.54 0.12 -22.90
C THR A 249 10.00 0.18 -22.92
N PRO A 250 9.40 1.32 -23.35
CA PRO A 250 7.94 1.41 -23.52
C PRO A 250 7.35 0.36 -24.47
N GLU A 251 8.17 -0.17 -25.39
CA GLU A 251 7.84 -1.22 -26.36
C GLU A 251 7.99 -2.64 -25.78
N GLY A 252 8.55 -2.78 -24.57
CA GLY A 252 8.76 -4.06 -23.90
C GLY A 252 10.09 -4.73 -24.21
N GLU A 253 11.02 -4.04 -24.86
CA GLU A 253 12.38 -4.56 -25.13
C GLU A 253 13.30 -4.31 -23.93
N PRO A 254 14.39 -5.06 -23.74
CA PRO A 254 15.35 -4.80 -22.66
C PRO A 254 15.89 -3.37 -22.70
N LEU A 255 15.87 -2.67 -21.57
CA LEU A 255 16.36 -1.29 -21.48
C LEU A 255 17.88 -1.20 -21.58
N PHE A 256 18.58 -2.23 -21.11
CA PHE A 256 20.04 -2.32 -21.16
C PHE A 256 20.48 -3.45 -22.09
N ASP A 257 21.48 -3.20 -22.92
CA ASP A 257 22.15 -4.24 -23.71
C ASP A 257 23.05 -5.14 -22.85
N ALA A 258 23.72 -6.11 -23.48
CA ALA A 258 24.60 -7.05 -22.79
C ALA A 258 25.81 -6.36 -22.12
N GLU A 259 26.18 -5.18 -22.62
CA GLU A 259 27.25 -4.32 -22.11
C GLU A 259 26.76 -3.38 -21.00
N GLY A 260 25.45 -3.34 -20.73
CA GLY A 260 24.83 -2.51 -19.71
C GLY A 260 24.57 -1.06 -20.14
N LYS A 261 24.61 -0.78 -21.45
CA LYS A 261 24.30 0.52 -22.05
C LYS A 261 22.83 0.59 -22.42
N LEU A 262 22.25 1.79 -22.38
CA LEU A 262 20.86 1.99 -22.79
C LEU A 262 20.63 1.60 -24.26
N THR A 263 19.51 0.92 -24.50
CA THR A 263 19.01 0.58 -25.84
C THR A 263 18.19 1.70 -26.48
N ILE A 264 17.73 2.67 -25.67
CA ILE A 264 17.01 3.87 -26.10
C ILE A 264 17.73 5.12 -25.58
N GLU A 265 17.78 6.17 -26.39
CA GLU A 265 18.43 7.42 -26.00
C GLU A 265 17.58 8.19 -24.96
N PRO A 266 18.19 8.73 -23.91
CA PRO A 266 17.49 9.64 -23.00
C PRO A 266 17.07 10.92 -23.74
N ASN A 267 15.87 11.41 -23.44
CA ASN A 267 15.41 12.68 -23.94
C ASN A 267 15.97 13.84 -23.10
N TRP A 268 17.09 14.40 -23.55
CA TRP A 268 17.74 15.52 -22.87
C TRP A 268 17.07 16.88 -23.10
N THR A 269 16.16 16.97 -24.08
CA THR A 269 15.52 18.23 -24.47
C THR A 269 14.16 18.47 -23.80
N MET A 270 13.50 17.40 -23.35
CA MET A 270 12.19 17.44 -22.69
C MET A 270 12.14 16.32 -21.64
N PRO A 271 11.69 16.57 -20.40
CA PRO A 271 11.40 15.48 -19.46
C PRO A 271 10.35 14.57 -20.11
N VAL A 272 10.61 13.27 -20.15
CA VAL A 272 9.66 12.29 -20.67
C VAL A 272 8.36 12.41 -19.86
N GLY A 273 7.28 12.88 -20.50
CA GLY A 273 5.99 13.19 -19.84
C GLY A 273 5.45 14.62 -20.03
N SER A 274 6.04 15.42 -20.92
CA SER A 274 5.51 16.75 -21.29
C SER A 274 4.54 16.73 -22.48
N ASN A 275 3.80 15.65 -22.68
CA ASN A 275 2.53 15.58 -23.41
C ASN A 275 1.76 14.33 -22.97
#